data_AF-A0A6N0NT95-F1
#
_entry.id   AF-A0A6N0NT95-F1
#
_cell.length_a   1.000
_cell.length_b   1.000
_cell.length_c   1.000
_cell.angle_alpha   90.00
_cell.angle_beta   90.00
_cell.angle_gamma   90.00
#
_symmetry.space_group_name_H-M   'P 1'
#
loop_
_entity.id
_entity.type
_entity.pdbx_description
1 polymer ?
#
loop_
_entity_poly.entity_id
_entity_poly.type
_entity_poly.pdbx_seq_one_letter_code
_entity_poly.pdbx_strand_id
1 'polypeptide(L)'
;MKLTTLALISSGISVLQIVIGALIGLGYDLLILHGVVGAVLLVLSIIFAMSTKGVERRMSLGNAFLVIANGIIGAHLNSFLLIVHLIFALGVLSNFSVMYGMERGKS
;
A
#
# COMPACT_ATOMS: atom_id res chain seq x y z
N MET A 1 -17.34 6.32 6.82
CA MET A 1 -17.14 5.21 5.86
C MET A 1 -16.94 3.93 6.65
N LYS A 2 -17.56 2.80 6.26
CA LYS A 2 -17.33 1.50 6.95
C LYS A 2 -15.87 1.06 6.74
N LEU A 3 -15.25 0.47 7.78
CA LEU A 3 -13.88 -0.03 7.72
C LEU A 3 -13.68 -1.04 6.58
N THR A 4 -14.69 -1.88 6.32
CA THR A 4 -14.73 -2.79 5.18
C THR A 4 -14.56 -2.07 3.85
N THR A 5 -15.26 -0.95 3.64
CA THR A 5 -15.14 -0.13 2.41
C THR A 5 -13.75 0.50 2.31
N LEU A 6 -13.22 1.02 3.42
CA LEU A 6 -11.88 1.60 3.47
C LEU A 6 -10.80 0.57 3.11
N ALA A 7 -10.91 -0.66 3.62
CA ALA A 7 -9.97 -1.74 3.33
C ALA A 7 -10.02 -2.15 1.85
N LEU A 8 -11.23 -2.25 1.27
CA LEU A 8 -11.40 -2.55 -0.14
C LEU A 8 -10.77 -1.48 -1.03
N ILE A 9 -11.07 -0.20 -0.76
CA ILE A 9 -10.51 0.93 -1.51
C ILE A 9 -8.98 0.92 -1.41
N SER A 10 -8.43 0.72 -0.20
CA SER A 10 -6.98 0.70 0.02
C SER A 10 -6.30 -0.46 -0.72
N SER A 11 -6.95 -1.63 -0.78
CA SER A 11 -6.47 -2.77 -1.57
C SER A 11 -6.47 -2.45 -3.08
N GLY A 12 -7.54 -1.84 -3.59
CA GLY A 12 -7.62 -1.42 -4.99
C GLY A 12 -6.57 -0.38 -5.37
N ILE A 13 -6.34 0.61 -4.50
CA ILE A 13 -5.28 1.60 -4.69
C ILE A 13 -3.89 0.94 -4.65
N SER A 14 -3.70 -0.10 -3.83
CA SER A 14 -2.43 -0.85 -3.79
C SER A 14 -2.18 -1.61 -5.10
N VAL A 15 -3.22 -2.19 -5.72
CA VAL A 15 -3.11 -2.77 -7.07
C VAL A 15 -2.77 -1.70 -8.09
N LEU A 16 -3.44 -0.55 -8.04
CA LEU A 16 -3.17 0.56 -8.94
C LEU A 16 -1.71 1.06 -8.79
N GLN A 17 -1.19 1.16 -7.57
CA GLN A 17 0.20 1.54 -7.30
C GLN A 17 1.19 0.59 -7.99
N ILE A 18 0.96 -0.71 -7.92
CA ILE A 18 1.81 -1.74 -8.56
C ILE A 18 1.75 -1.61 -10.08
N VAL A 19 0.54 -1.44 -10.64
CA VAL A 19 0.36 -1.28 -12.10
C VAL A 19 1.04 -0.01 -12.60
N ILE A 20 0.86 1.13 -11.93
CA ILE A 20 1.54 2.38 -12.29
C ILE A 20 3.06 2.17 -12.20
N GLY A 21 3.55 1.51 -11.15
CA GLY A 21 4.96 1.19 -10.97
C GLY A 21 5.56 0.42 -12.16
N ALA A 22 4.83 -0.58 -12.67
CA ALA A 22 5.24 -1.34 -13.85
C ALA A 22 5.28 -0.50 -15.14
N LEU A 23 4.52 0.60 -15.19
CA LEU A 23 4.40 1.47 -16.36
C LEU A 23 5.31 2.71 -16.30
N ILE A 24 6.08 2.94 -15.22
CA ILE A 24 6.94 4.13 -15.05
C ILE A 24 7.88 4.34 -16.25
N GLY A 25 8.34 3.26 -16.89
CA GLY A 25 9.19 3.34 -18.08
C GLY A 25 8.55 4.02 -19.30
N LEU A 26 7.24 4.27 -19.29
CA LEU A 26 6.52 4.93 -20.38
C LEU A 26 6.52 6.46 -20.29
N GLY A 27 6.91 7.06 -19.15
CA GLY A 27 6.97 8.52 -19.03
C GLY A 27 7.15 9.06 -17.62
N TYR A 28 7.71 10.26 -17.50
CA TYR A 28 7.99 10.92 -16.22
C TYR A 28 6.72 11.25 -15.42
N ASP A 29 5.61 11.54 -16.08
CA ASP A 29 4.32 11.82 -15.42
C ASP A 29 3.84 10.62 -14.59
N LEU A 30 4.14 9.39 -15.04
CA LEU A 30 3.79 8.17 -14.30
C LEU A 30 4.65 7.99 -13.05
N LEU A 31 5.89 8.49 -13.03
CA LEU A 31 6.73 8.50 -11.83
C LEU A 31 6.13 9.44 -10.76
N ILE A 32 5.70 10.64 -11.16
CA ILE A 32 5.04 11.59 -10.25
C ILE A 32 3.76 10.94 -9.71
N LEU A 33 2.94 10.38 -10.60
CA LEU A 33 1.70 9.72 -10.22
C LEU A 33 1.96 8.54 -9.26
N HIS A 34 2.99 7.74 -9.50
CA HIS A 34 3.40 6.65 -8.62
C HIS A 34 3.78 7.15 -7.22
N GLY A 35 4.51 8.27 -7.13
CA GLY A 35 4.84 8.90 -5.86
C GLY A 35 3.60 9.40 -5.11
N VAL A 36 2.68 10.07 -5.81
CA VAL A 36 1.43 10.60 -5.23
C VAL A 36 0.54 9.46 -4.71
N VAL A 37 0.33 8.41 -5.51
CA VAL A 37 -0.49 7.26 -5.10
C VAL A 37 0.16 6.52 -3.91
N GLY A 38 1.49 6.43 -3.87
CA GLY A 38 2.22 5.94 -2.69
C GLY A 38 1.96 6.78 -1.43
N ALA A 39 1.96 8.11 -1.54
CA ALA A 39 1.63 9.00 -0.42
C ALA A 39 0.17 8.83 0.05
N VAL A 40 -0.77 8.62 -0.87
CA VAL A 40 -2.17 8.30 -0.55
C VAL A 40 -2.25 7.00 0.26
N LEU A 41 -1.54 5.95 -0.15
CA LEU A 41 -1.50 4.68 0.59
C LEU A 41 -0.93 4.85 2.01
N LEU A 42 0.07 5.72 2.18
CA LEU A 42 0.60 6.04 3.51
C LEU A 42 -0.46 6.69 4.40
N VAL A 43 -1.17 7.70 3.88
CA VAL A 43 -2.26 8.37 4.61
C VAL A 43 -3.37 7.38 4.97
N LEU A 44 -3.78 6.53 4.03
CA LEU A 44 -4.79 5.50 4.28
C LEU A 44 -4.35 4.51 5.36
N SER A 45 -3.08 4.09 5.34
CA SER A 45 -2.50 3.21 6.36
C SER A 45 -2.56 3.83 7.76
N ILE A 46 -2.26 5.12 7.88
CA ILE A 46 -2.33 5.87 9.14
C ILE A 46 -3.79 6.00 9.62
N ILE A 47 -4.71 6.37 8.73
CA ILE A 47 -6.15 6.46 9.07
C ILE A 47 -6.68 5.11 9.57
N PHE A 48 -6.32 4.02 8.89
CA PHE A 48 -6.74 2.67 9.29
C PHE A 48 -6.15 2.29 10.66
N ALA A 49 -4.88 2.63 10.91
CA ALA A 49 -4.22 2.38 12.19
C ALA A 49 -4.87 3.15 13.36
N MET A 50 -5.36 4.37 13.12
CA MET A 50 -6.09 5.14 14.13
C MET A 50 -7.51 4.61 14.37
N SER A 51 -8.09 3.98 13.36
CA SER A 51 -9.50 3.54 13.37
C SER A 51 -9.70 2.08 13.80
N THR A 52 -8.61 1.34 14.05
CA THR A 52 -8.64 -0.10 14.38
C THR A 52 -7.86 -0.42 15.65
N LYS A 53 -7.99 -1.67 16.13
CA LYS A 53 -7.32 -2.17 17.34
C LYS A 53 -6.73 -3.57 17.10
N GLY A 54 -5.88 -4.02 18.02
CA GLY A 54 -5.34 -5.39 17.98
C GLY A 54 -4.53 -5.69 16.72
N VAL A 55 -4.87 -6.78 16.04
CA VAL A 55 -4.16 -7.27 14.85
C VAL A 55 -4.26 -6.27 13.69
N GLU A 56 -5.43 -5.73 13.41
CA GLU A 56 -5.67 -4.78 12.30
C GLU A 56 -4.85 -3.51 12.44
N ARG A 57 -4.73 -2.99 13.67
CA ARG A 57 -3.88 -1.83 13.94
C ARG A 57 -2.40 -2.12 13.66
N ARG A 58 -1.91 -3.30 14.05
CA ARG A 58 -0.52 -3.71 13.78
C ARG A 58 -0.28 -3.88 12.28
N MET A 59 -1.22 -4.47 11.54
CA MET A 59 -1.14 -4.60 10.08
C MET A 59 -1.12 -3.23 9.39
N SER A 60 -1.93 -2.29 9.86
CA SER A 60 -1.98 -0.92 9.32
C SER A 60 -0.70 -0.13 9.58
N LEU A 61 -0.13 -0.25 10.79
CA LEU A 61 1.19 0.32 11.10
C LEU A 61 2.30 -0.35 10.27
N GLY A 62 2.19 -1.67 10.06
CA GLY A 62 3.06 -2.42 9.16
C GLY A 62 2.98 -1.89 7.73
N ASN A 63 1.78 -1.57 7.23
CA ASN A 63 1.61 -0.94 5.92
C ASN A 63 2.25 0.45 5.85
N ALA A 64 2.07 1.28 6.88
CA ALA A 64 2.72 2.59 6.91
C ALA A 64 4.25 2.46 6.85
N PHE A 65 4.83 1.54 7.62
CA PHE A 65 6.26 1.24 7.58
C PHE A 65 6.70 0.74 6.19
N LEU A 66 5.99 -0.25 5.64
CA LEU A 66 6.29 -0.81 4.32
C LEU A 66 6.24 0.27 3.24
N VAL A 67 5.24 1.15 3.23
CA VAL A 67 5.15 2.23 2.23
C VAL A 67 6.35 3.19 2.34
N ILE A 68 6.73 3.59 3.55
CA ILE A 68 7.89 4.49 3.77
C ILE A 68 9.18 3.80 3.33
N ALA A 69 9.44 2.58 3.82
CA ALA A 69 10.62 1.82 3.47
C ALA A 69 10.70 1.57 1.95
N ASN A 70 9.56 1.24 1.34
CA ASN A 70 9.46 1.00 -0.09
C ASN A 70 9.75 2.26 -0.91
N GLY A 71 9.30 3.44 -0.45
CA GLY A 71 9.62 4.72 -1.07
C GLY A 71 11.12 5.02 -1.05
N ILE A 72 11.80 4.74 0.08
CA ILE A 72 13.27 4.91 0.20
C ILE A 72 13.99 3.95 -0.76
N ILE A 73 13.57 2.70 -0.84
CA ILE A 73 14.11 1.71 -1.79
C ILE A 73 13.89 2.16 -3.24
N GLY A 74 12.70 2.71 -3.53
CA GLY A 74 12.32 3.21 -4.86
C GLY A 74 13.27 4.30 -5.39
N ALA A 75 13.85 5.12 -4.50
CA ALA A 75 14.82 6.15 -4.88
C ALA A 75 16.22 5.60 -5.24
N HIS A 76 16.51 4.33 -4.93
CA HIS A 76 17.83 3.71 -5.07
C HIS A 76 17.79 2.41 -5.89
N LEU A 77 16.83 2.29 -6.82
CA LEU A 77 16.55 1.03 -7.51
C LEU A 77 17.74 0.48 -8.31
N ASN A 78 17.95 -0.82 -8.17
CA ASN A 78 18.74 -1.69 -9.04
C ASN A 78 17.94 -2.99 -9.27
N SER A 79 18.43 -3.91 -10.10
CA SER A 79 17.68 -5.13 -10.45
C SER A 79 17.30 -5.99 -9.24
N PHE A 80 18.15 -6.06 -8.20
CA PHE A 80 17.84 -6.78 -6.97
C PHE A 80 16.81 -6.02 -6.11
N LEU A 81 17.03 -4.72 -5.90
CA LEU A 81 16.13 -3.88 -5.12
C LEU A 81 14.75 -3.71 -5.76
N LEU A 82 14.63 -3.86 -7.09
CA LEU A 82 13.34 -3.88 -7.78
C LEU A 82 12.47 -5.04 -7.31
N ILE A 83 13.05 -6.23 -7.11
CA ILE A 83 12.32 -7.40 -6.60
C ILE A 83 11.89 -7.14 -5.16
N VAL A 84 12.79 -6.62 -4.32
CA VAL A 84 12.47 -6.26 -2.93
C VAL A 84 11.36 -5.20 -2.88
N HIS A 85 11.43 -4.19 -3.76
CA HIS A 85 10.45 -3.12 -3.86
C HIS A 85 9.06 -3.66 -4.22
N LEU A 86 8.99 -4.60 -5.17
CA LEU A 86 7.75 -5.27 -5.54
C LEU A 86 7.20 -6.13 -4.39
N ILE A 87 8.06 -6.88 -3.67
CA ILE A 87 7.64 -7.67 -2.50
C ILE A 87 7.04 -6.79 -1.42
N PHE A 88 7.62 -5.63 -1.15
CA PHE A 88 7.08 -4.69 -0.16
C PHE A 88 5.72 -4.14 -0.59
N ALA A 89 5.57 -3.77 -1.86
CA ALA A 89 4.28 -3.35 -2.41
C ALA A 89 3.20 -4.45 -2.31
N LEU A 90 3.57 -5.71 -2.58
CA LEU A 90 2.69 -6.86 -2.41
C LEU A 90 2.33 -7.10 -0.94
N GLY A 91 3.24 -6.84 0.00
CA GLY A 91 2.96 -6.87 1.44
C GLY A 91 1.88 -5.86 1.85
N VAL A 92 1.96 -4.62 1.32
CA VAL A 92 0.94 -3.58 1.55
C VAL A 92 -0.43 -4.03 1.05
N LEU A 93 -0.48 -4.53 -0.20
CA LEU A 93 -1.69 -5.08 -0.80
C LEU A 93 -2.26 -6.23 0.04
N SER A 94 -1.43 -7.22 0.38
CA SER A 94 -1.82 -8.41 1.15
C SER A 94 -2.47 -8.03 2.48
N ASN A 95 -1.86 -7.11 3.23
CA ASN A 95 -2.41 -6.66 4.50
C ASN A 95 -3.78 -5.98 4.34
N PHE A 96 -3.95 -5.10 3.34
CA PHE A 96 -5.26 -4.48 3.08
C PHE A 96 -6.32 -5.51 2.66
N SER A 97 -5.95 -6.48 1.81
CA SER A 97 -6.85 -7.56 1.38
C SER A 97 -7.28 -8.47 2.54
N VAL A 98 -6.35 -8.82 3.43
CA VAL A 98 -6.66 -9.62 4.64
C VAL A 98 -7.56 -8.83 5.59
N MET A 99 -7.26 -7.55 5.85
CA MET A 99 -8.11 -6.70 6.69
C MET A 99 -9.52 -6.54 6.10
N TYR A 100 -9.66 -6.45 4.77
CA TYR A 100 -10.98 -6.47 4.12
C TYR A 100 -11.76 -7.76 4.42
N GLY A 101 -11.10 -8.92 4.33
CA GLY A 101 -11.70 -10.21 4.67
C GLY A 101 -12.14 -10.29 6.14
N MET A 102 -11.30 -9.82 7.06
CA MET A 102 -11.61 -9.77 8.50
C MET A 102 -12.84 -8.90 8.78
N GLU A 103 -12.90 -7.70 8.20
CA GLU A 103 -14.01 -6.76 8.39
C GLU A 103 -15.32 -7.27 7.78
N ARG A 104 -15.26 -7.98 6.65
CA ARG A 104 -16.45 -8.58 6.04
C ARG A 104 -17.01 -9.73 6.89
N GLY A 105 -16.15 -10.52 7.53
CA GLY A 105 -16.57 -11.63 8.40
C GLY A 105 -17.22 -11.20 9.72
N LYS A 106 -17.07 -9.92 10.11
CA LYS A 106 -17.72 -9.33 11.29
C LYS A 106 -19.12 -8.74 11.00
N SER A 107 -19.47 -8.60 9.72
CA SER A 107 -20.69 -7.91 9.25
C SER A 107 -21.87 -8.84 9.07
#